data_AF-A0A7S3USL3-F1
#
_entry.id   AF-A0A7S3USL3-F1
#
_cell.length_a   1.000
_cell.length_b   1.000
_cell.length_c   1.000
_cell.angle_alpha   90.00
_cell.angle_beta   90.00
_cell.angle_gamma   90.00
#
_symmetry.space_group_name_H-M   'P 1'
#
loop_
_entity.id
_entity.type
_entity.pdbx_description
1 polymer ?
#
loop_
_entity_poly.entity_id
_entity_poly.type
_entity_poly.pdbx_seq_one_letter_code
_entity_poly.pdbx_strand_id
1 'polypeptide(L)'
;SLSVKELRARLQRAGVDYSGCIEKADLVKLLQETGEGTSPAAAEEESESPGEFSWPIIHSDVTNGILPPDIGLKFSTILDILRFGVKELSLFGTQGHISKKASKLINNAADMHLLRSNGCYGDLIKLNVSVFTFWDHDYKGDEGIYNYLLKTAELNPAAGLDAELLRSIRRWPQQRIHGTFFVLCERADGTVLLSEDLSKVYLVLGMAQSLAALLTATAPPGARPLPQRIRTSLLPFRSYLAYDGTLVGDPIPVPPSQRADMERRYRAAARAGTIVAALPPPADDDRE
;
A
#
# COMPACT_ATOMS: atom_id res chain seq x y z
N SER A 1 11.87 30.73 5.70
CA SER A 1 10.82 30.30 4.75
C SER A 1 10.00 29.22 5.42
N LEU A 2 8.69 29.42 5.61
CA LEU A 2 7.82 28.43 6.27
C LEU A 2 7.62 27.19 5.39
N SER A 3 7.49 26.03 6.00
CA SER A 3 7.06 24.78 5.35
C SER A 3 5.56 24.79 5.04
N VAL A 4 5.10 23.92 4.14
CA VAL A 4 3.66 23.79 3.80
C VAL A 4 2.83 23.39 5.03
N LYS A 5 3.40 22.55 5.92
CA LYS A 5 2.78 22.14 7.17
C LYS A 5 2.54 23.32 8.11
N GLU A 6 3.55 24.19 8.27
CA GLU A 6 3.44 25.39 9.11
C GLU A 6 2.46 26.42 8.53
N LEU A 7 2.42 26.59 7.20
CA LEU A 7 1.46 27.49 6.54
C LEU A 7 0.01 27.04 6.77
N ARG A 8 -0.29 25.74 6.59
CA ARG A 8 -1.63 25.19 6.86
C ARG A 8 -2.02 25.30 8.33
N ALA A 9 -1.09 25.03 9.24
CA ALA A 9 -1.35 25.14 10.68
C ALA A 9 -1.69 26.59 11.10
N ARG A 10 -1.06 27.59 10.48
CA ARG A 10 -1.39 29.00 10.72
C ARG A 10 -2.76 29.38 10.16
N LEU A 11 -3.06 29.02 8.91
CA LEU A 11 -4.38 29.26 8.30
C LEU A 11 -5.51 28.58 9.08
N GLN A 12 -5.27 27.36 9.58
CA GLN A 12 -6.22 26.64 10.43
C GLN A 12 -6.45 27.36 11.77
N ARG A 13 -5.39 27.86 12.43
CA ARG A 13 -5.52 28.69 13.65
C ARG A 13 -6.27 30.00 13.40
N ALA A 14 -6.10 30.58 12.22
CA ALA A 14 -6.82 31.78 11.80
C ALA A 14 -8.27 31.50 11.34
N GLY A 15 -8.72 30.23 11.30
CA GLY A 15 -10.06 29.85 10.87
C GLY A 15 -10.32 30.09 9.37
N VAL A 16 -9.27 30.17 8.55
CA VAL A 16 -9.37 30.44 7.12
C VAL A 16 -9.44 29.12 6.35
N ASP A 17 -10.46 28.97 5.50
CA ASP A 17 -10.55 27.84 4.58
C ASP A 17 -9.47 27.95 3.48
N TYR A 18 -8.67 26.91 3.33
CA TYR A 18 -7.60 26.79 2.34
C TYR A 18 -7.81 25.58 1.41
N SER A 19 -9.01 25.00 1.37
CA SER A 19 -9.36 23.85 0.54
C SER A 19 -9.11 24.07 -0.96
N GLY A 20 -9.14 25.32 -1.43
CA GLY A 20 -8.87 25.72 -2.82
C GLY A 20 -7.38 25.96 -3.16
N CYS A 21 -6.47 25.92 -2.19
CA CYS A 21 -5.04 26.19 -2.41
C CYS A 21 -4.30 24.92 -2.85
N ILE A 22 -3.80 24.90 -4.09
CA ILE A 22 -3.10 23.73 -4.67
C ILE A 22 -1.59 23.88 -4.50
N GLU A 23 -1.08 25.10 -4.59
CA GLU A 23 0.35 25.39 -4.54
C GLU A 23 0.77 26.08 -3.23
N LYS A 24 2.06 25.96 -2.87
CA LYS A 24 2.62 26.65 -1.68
C LYS A 24 2.47 28.17 -1.79
N ALA A 25 2.56 28.73 -3.00
CA ALA A 25 2.39 30.16 -3.23
C ALA A 25 0.97 30.65 -2.89
N ASP A 26 -0.06 29.84 -3.17
CA ASP A 26 -1.45 30.15 -2.81
C ASP A 26 -1.61 30.30 -1.29
N LEU A 27 -1.02 29.36 -0.53
CA LEU A 27 -1.05 29.37 0.93
C LEU A 27 -0.31 30.58 1.52
N VAL A 28 0.81 30.97 0.92
CA VAL A 28 1.57 32.16 1.36
C VAL A 28 0.78 33.44 1.09
N LYS A 29 0.18 33.56 -0.09
CA LYS A 29 -0.64 34.71 -0.47
C LYS A 29 -1.86 34.84 0.46
N LEU A 30 -2.57 33.74 0.70
CA LEU A 30 -3.74 33.72 1.58
C LEU A 30 -3.37 34.14 3.01
N LEU A 31 -2.22 33.67 3.53
CA LEU A 31 -1.75 34.03 4.87
C LEU A 31 -1.36 35.53 4.98
N GLN A 32 -0.86 36.13 3.90
CA GLN A 32 -0.58 37.57 3.86
C GLN A 32 -1.88 38.40 3.84
N GLU A 33 -2.91 37.93 3.15
CA GLU A 33 -4.23 38.58 3.09
C GLU A 33 -4.96 38.55 4.44
N THR A 34 -4.73 37.53 5.28
CA THR A 34 -5.31 37.42 6.64
C THR A 34 -4.68 38.41 7.64
N GLY A 35 -3.65 39.16 7.26
CA GLY A 35 -3.04 40.19 8.12
C GLY A 35 -2.11 39.66 9.21
N GLU A 36 -1.80 38.35 9.25
CA GLU A 36 -0.79 37.77 10.16
C GLU A 36 0.67 38.12 9.75
N GLY A 37 0.85 39.00 8.77
CA GLY A 37 2.13 39.36 8.17
C GLY A 37 3.05 40.23 9.02
N THR A 38 2.76 40.52 10.29
CA THR A 38 3.66 41.32 11.12
C THR A 38 3.68 40.85 12.56
N SER A 39 4.84 40.33 12.96
CA SER A 39 5.14 39.81 14.30
C SER A 39 4.95 40.87 15.39
N PRO A 40 4.55 40.43 16.59
CA PRO A 40 5.38 40.73 17.75
C PRO A 40 5.74 39.48 18.58
N ALA A 41 6.72 39.71 19.44
CA ALA A 41 7.51 38.79 20.22
C ALA A 41 6.76 38.00 21.32
N ALA A 42 7.36 36.84 21.63
CA ALA A 42 7.48 36.18 22.93
C ALA A 42 6.21 35.88 23.74
N ALA A 43 5.86 34.59 23.77
CA ALA A 43 5.41 33.91 24.98
C ALA A 43 5.79 32.42 24.86
N GLU A 44 6.56 31.94 25.83
CA GLU A 44 6.80 30.53 26.10
C GLU A 44 5.48 29.91 26.56
N GLU A 45 5.04 28.82 25.93
CA GLU A 45 4.00 27.95 26.48
C GLU A 45 4.26 26.50 26.07
N GLU A 46 4.01 25.63 27.04
CA GLU A 46 4.49 24.26 27.19
C GLU A 46 4.11 23.34 26.03
N SER A 47 5.09 22.53 25.61
CA SER A 47 4.90 21.47 24.63
C SER A 47 4.22 20.27 25.28
N GLU A 48 2.90 20.17 25.16
CA GLU A 48 2.24 18.86 25.19
C GLU A 48 2.54 18.13 23.88
N SER A 49 3.29 17.04 23.99
CA SER A 49 3.59 16.16 22.86
C SER A 49 2.29 15.55 22.33
N PRO A 50 2.06 15.54 21.00
CA PRO A 50 0.95 14.78 20.45
C PRO A 50 1.23 13.31 20.69
N GLY A 51 0.31 12.66 21.41
CA GLY A 51 0.36 11.28 21.87
C GLY A 51 1.03 10.35 20.85
N GLU A 52 2.16 9.80 21.27
CA GLU A 52 2.84 8.70 20.62
C GLU A 52 1.82 7.58 20.43
N PHE A 53 1.50 7.26 19.18
CA PHE A 53 0.65 6.12 18.85
C PHE A 53 1.41 4.84 19.24
N SER A 54 1.22 4.43 20.49
CA SER A 54 1.77 3.20 21.05
C SER A 54 0.89 2.04 20.59
N TRP A 55 1.41 1.23 19.66
CA TRP A 55 0.85 -0.09 19.46
C TRP A 55 1.00 -0.88 20.77
N PRO A 56 -0.03 -1.62 21.23
CA PRO A 56 0.15 -2.47 22.39
C PRO A 56 1.33 -3.40 22.13
N ILE A 57 2.34 -3.32 23.00
CA ILE A 57 3.43 -4.29 23.06
C ILE A 57 2.77 -5.63 23.36
N ILE A 58 2.64 -6.48 22.34
CA ILE A 58 2.13 -7.84 22.51
C ILE A 58 3.17 -8.56 23.35
N HIS A 59 2.82 -8.83 24.61
CA HIS A 59 3.61 -9.67 25.50
C HIS A 59 3.81 -11.06 24.86
N SER A 60 5.00 -11.59 25.10
CA SER A 60 5.68 -12.74 24.48
C SER A 60 5.00 -14.12 24.59
N ASP A 61 3.69 -14.21 24.78
CA ASP A 61 3.03 -15.48 25.11
C ASP A 61 2.74 -16.37 23.88
N VAL A 62 3.07 -15.92 22.67
CA VAL A 62 2.88 -16.70 21.42
C VAL A 62 4.05 -17.66 21.13
N THR A 63 5.08 -17.72 21.99
CA THR A 63 6.23 -18.62 21.77
C THR A 63 5.94 -20.11 22.03
N ASN A 64 4.78 -20.46 22.58
CA ASN A 64 4.42 -21.85 22.85
C ASN A 64 3.56 -22.43 21.73
N GLY A 65 4.22 -22.74 20.61
CA GLY A 65 3.60 -23.26 19.40
C GLY A 65 2.85 -24.56 19.61
N ILE A 66 1.52 -24.48 19.58
CA ILE A 66 0.64 -25.58 19.17
C ILE A 66 -0.42 -24.98 18.25
N LEU A 67 -0.20 -25.10 16.93
CA LEU A 67 -1.22 -24.84 15.92
C LEU A 67 -2.10 -26.09 15.74
N PRO A 68 -3.36 -25.94 15.29
CA PRO A 68 -4.26 -27.07 15.05
C PRO A 68 -3.64 -28.08 14.07
N PRO A 69 -3.76 -29.40 14.31
CA PRO A 69 -3.08 -30.45 13.55
C PRO A 69 -3.56 -30.63 12.10
N ASP A 70 -4.69 -30.01 11.70
CA ASP A 70 -5.36 -30.30 10.43
C ASP A 70 -5.02 -29.33 9.28
N ILE A 71 -4.03 -28.44 9.44
CA ILE A 71 -3.61 -27.55 8.35
C ILE A 71 -2.64 -28.33 7.46
N GLY A 72 -3.14 -28.83 6.32
CA GLY A 72 -2.48 -29.73 5.36
C GLY A 72 -1.20 -29.23 4.67
N LEU A 73 -0.55 -28.18 5.17
CA LEU A 73 0.82 -27.81 4.83
C LEU A 73 1.69 -27.93 6.07
N LYS A 74 2.71 -28.78 5.99
CA LYS A 74 3.71 -28.90 7.05
C LYS A 74 4.36 -27.52 7.22
N PHE A 75 4.43 -27.03 8.46
CA PHE A 75 5.13 -25.80 8.84
C PHE A 75 6.53 -25.66 8.20
N SER A 76 7.18 -26.80 7.91
CA SER A 76 8.41 -26.88 7.12
C SER A 76 8.30 -26.17 5.77
N THR A 77 7.21 -26.27 5.03
CA THR A 77 7.07 -25.68 3.68
C THR A 77 7.11 -24.15 3.71
N ILE A 78 6.48 -23.51 4.70
CA ILE A 78 6.52 -22.03 4.81
C ILE A 78 7.93 -21.58 5.24
N LEU A 79 8.56 -22.31 6.16
CA LEU A 79 9.94 -22.05 6.54
C LEU A 79 10.91 -22.25 5.37
N ASP A 80 10.70 -23.27 4.57
CA ASP A 80 11.53 -23.57 3.41
C ASP A 80 11.40 -22.46 2.35
N ILE A 81 10.20 -21.92 2.16
CA ILE A 81 9.93 -20.78 1.28
C ILE A 81 10.59 -19.50 1.79
N LEU A 82 10.50 -19.21 3.09
CA LEU A 82 11.17 -18.04 3.69
C LEU A 82 12.69 -18.17 3.63
N ARG A 83 13.24 -19.35 3.97
CA ARG A 83 14.67 -19.65 3.90
C ARG A 83 15.18 -19.60 2.47
N PHE A 84 14.38 -20.07 1.51
CA PHE A 84 14.67 -19.96 0.09
C PHE A 84 14.68 -18.50 -0.36
N GLY A 85 13.67 -17.71 0.02
CA GLY A 85 13.64 -16.26 -0.28
C GLY A 85 14.86 -15.52 0.25
N VAL A 86 15.31 -15.84 1.48
CA VAL A 86 16.57 -15.30 2.04
C VAL A 86 17.79 -15.74 1.21
N LYS A 87 17.83 -17.00 0.77
CA LYS A 87 18.93 -17.56 -0.03
C LYS A 87 18.98 -16.95 -1.45
N GLU A 88 17.87 -16.82 -2.14
CA GLU A 88 17.80 -16.17 -3.47
C GLU A 88 18.18 -14.69 -3.40
N LEU A 89 17.70 -13.96 -2.39
CA LEU A 89 18.09 -12.57 -2.18
C LEU A 89 19.60 -12.39 -1.94
N SER A 90 20.29 -13.44 -1.50
CA SER A 90 21.76 -13.47 -1.41
C SER A 90 22.46 -13.73 -2.75
N LEU A 91 21.78 -14.32 -3.72
CA LEU A 91 22.28 -14.64 -5.06
C LEU A 91 22.10 -13.50 -6.08
N PHE A 92 21.07 -12.65 -5.92
CA PHE A 92 20.75 -11.55 -6.85
C PHE A 92 21.64 -10.29 -6.77
N GLY A 93 22.79 -10.34 -6.08
CA GLY A 93 23.73 -9.21 -6.01
C GLY A 93 23.19 -7.98 -5.26
N THR A 94 23.94 -6.87 -5.30
CA THR A 94 23.92 -5.78 -4.31
C THR A 94 22.59 -5.06 -4.06
N GLN A 95 21.56 -5.22 -4.90
CA GLN A 95 20.23 -4.64 -4.66
C GLN A 95 19.26 -5.58 -3.90
N GLY A 96 19.55 -6.88 -3.82
CA GLY A 96 18.70 -7.90 -3.19
C GLY A 96 19.02 -8.18 -1.71
N HIS A 97 20.15 -7.73 -1.16
CA HIS A 97 20.55 -8.20 0.17
C HIS A 97 19.58 -7.78 1.29
N ILE A 98 19.15 -8.77 2.07
CA ILE A 98 18.54 -8.60 3.39
C ILE A 98 19.66 -8.22 4.37
N SER A 99 19.42 -7.23 5.23
CA SER A 99 20.42 -6.81 6.22
C SER A 99 20.82 -7.95 7.15
N LYS A 100 22.06 -7.93 7.68
CA LYS A 100 22.49 -8.89 8.72
C LYS A 100 21.58 -8.87 9.95
N LYS A 101 20.94 -7.73 10.24
CA LYS A 101 19.96 -7.58 11.31
C LYS A 101 18.70 -8.40 11.00
N ALA A 102 18.13 -8.21 9.81
CA ALA A 102 16.96 -8.96 9.36
C ALA A 102 17.23 -10.46 9.19
N SER A 103 18.39 -10.85 8.65
CA SER A 103 18.78 -12.25 8.50
C SER A 103 18.92 -12.98 9.84
N LYS A 104 19.27 -12.29 10.93
CA LYS A 104 19.30 -12.87 12.29
C LYS A 104 17.91 -13.03 12.91
N LEU A 105 16.95 -12.21 12.47
CA LEU A 105 15.59 -12.20 12.97
C LEU A 105 14.72 -13.28 12.30
N ILE A 106 14.98 -13.65 11.04
CA ILE A 106 14.20 -14.64 10.29
C ILE A 106 14.62 -16.06 10.68
N ASN A 107 13.96 -16.66 11.66
CA ASN A 107 14.08 -18.07 12.02
C ASN A 107 12.77 -18.85 11.78
N ASN A 108 11.62 -18.16 11.76
CA ASN A 108 10.31 -18.70 11.45
C ASN A 108 9.32 -17.67 10.84
N ALA A 109 8.15 -18.13 10.38
CA ALA A 109 7.13 -17.28 9.74
C ALA A 109 6.50 -16.22 10.67
N ALA A 110 6.55 -16.42 11.98
CA ALA A 110 6.11 -15.42 12.95
C ALA A 110 7.09 -14.22 13.04
N ASP A 111 8.31 -14.34 12.50
CA ASP A 111 9.36 -13.32 12.60
C ASP A 111 9.20 -12.16 11.62
N MET A 112 8.22 -12.20 10.70
CA MET A 112 7.88 -11.04 9.88
C MET A 112 7.43 -9.84 10.72
N HIS A 113 6.77 -10.10 11.86
CA HIS A 113 6.39 -9.07 12.82
C HIS A 113 7.61 -8.53 13.59
N LEU A 114 8.63 -9.36 13.83
CA LEU A 114 9.89 -8.93 14.43
C LEU A 114 10.68 -8.01 13.49
N LEU A 115 10.69 -8.29 12.19
CA LEU A 115 11.28 -7.38 11.20
C LEU A 115 10.59 -6.01 11.23
N ARG A 116 9.26 -6.01 11.32
CA ARG A 116 8.44 -4.80 11.41
C ARG A 116 8.73 -3.99 12.68
N SER A 117 8.71 -4.63 13.84
CA SER A 117 8.95 -3.97 15.14
C SER A 117 10.39 -3.46 15.29
N ASN A 118 11.33 -4.01 14.53
CA ASN A 118 12.74 -3.62 14.55
C ASN A 118 13.14 -2.60 13.47
N GLY A 119 12.17 -2.01 12.76
CA GLY A 119 12.41 -1.02 11.72
C GLY A 119 13.02 -1.58 10.43
N CYS A 120 13.01 -2.91 10.24
CA CYS A 120 13.53 -3.58 9.05
C CYS A 120 12.49 -3.66 7.92
N TYR A 121 11.72 -2.59 7.71
CA TYR A 121 10.63 -2.55 6.72
C TYR A 121 11.10 -2.79 5.29
N GLY A 122 12.26 -2.23 4.90
CA GLY A 122 12.83 -2.47 3.57
C GLY A 122 13.21 -3.94 3.34
N ASP A 123 13.71 -4.61 4.37
CA ASP A 123 14.06 -6.04 4.31
C ASP A 123 12.80 -6.93 4.30
N LEU A 124 11.75 -6.54 5.04
CA LEU A 124 10.45 -7.21 5.01
C LEU A 124 9.79 -7.13 3.63
N ILE A 125 9.85 -5.96 2.98
CA ILE A 125 9.35 -5.79 1.62
C ILE A 125 10.13 -6.67 0.64
N LYS A 126 11.47 -6.69 0.73
CA LYS A 126 12.31 -7.57 -0.10
C LYS A 126 11.98 -9.05 0.11
N LEU A 127 11.85 -9.47 1.37
CA LEU A 127 11.50 -10.85 1.73
C LEU A 127 10.13 -11.23 1.17
N ASN A 128 9.13 -10.37 1.37
CA ASN A 128 7.79 -10.55 0.80
C ASN A 128 7.86 -10.66 -0.72
N VAL A 129 8.51 -9.71 -1.42
CA VAL A 129 8.66 -9.73 -2.88
C VAL A 129 9.34 -11.01 -3.36
N SER A 130 10.38 -11.50 -2.70
CA SER A 130 11.04 -12.76 -3.07
C SER A 130 10.22 -14.00 -2.79
N VAL A 131 9.52 -14.04 -1.66
CA VAL A 131 8.56 -15.10 -1.36
C VAL A 131 7.43 -15.10 -2.39
N PHE A 132 6.92 -13.92 -2.76
CA PHE A 132 5.90 -13.74 -3.81
C PHE A 132 6.41 -14.19 -5.18
N THR A 133 7.62 -13.79 -5.57
CA THR A 133 8.21 -14.11 -6.87
C THR A 133 8.49 -15.61 -7.00
N PHE A 134 8.97 -16.23 -5.92
CA PHE A 134 9.19 -17.68 -5.87
C PHE A 134 7.88 -18.46 -5.94
N TRP A 135 6.88 -18.05 -5.15
CA TRP A 135 5.58 -18.70 -5.13
C TRP A 135 4.91 -18.63 -6.52
N ASP A 136 4.98 -17.50 -7.21
CA ASP A 136 4.43 -17.37 -8.57
C ASP A 136 5.22 -18.16 -9.63
N HIS A 137 6.54 -18.30 -9.46
CA HIS A 137 7.39 -19.02 -10.41
C HIS A 137 7.26 -20.55 -10.31
N ASP A 138 7.26 -21.09 -9.08
CA ASP A 138 7.30 -22.54 -8.84
C ASP A 138 5.91 -23.15 -8.63
N TYR A 139 4.94 -22.39 -8.09
CA TYR A 139 3.55 -22.83 -7.99
C TYR A 139 2.75 -22.35 -9.21
N LYS A 140 3.03 -22.96 -10.37
CA LYS A 140 2.18 -22.84 -11.59
C LYS A 140 0.82 -23.58 -11.47
N GLY A 141 0.32 -23.79 -10.27
CA GLY A 141 -0.97 -24.43 -9.98
C GLY A 141 -1.99 -23.44 -9.41
N ASP A 142 -3.19 -23.92 -9.07
CA ASP A 142 -4.31 -23.14 -8.49
C ASP A 142 -3.98 -22.42 -7.16
N GLU A 143 -2.76 -22.56 -6.65
CA GLU A 143 -2.27 -21.91 -5.44
C GLU A 143 -1.51 -20.60 -5.72
N GLY A 144 -2.15 -19.62 -6.36
CA GLY A 144 -1.56 -18.28 -6.52
C GLY A 144 -1.43 -17.49 -5.20
N ILE A 145 -1.00 -16.23 -5.30
CA ILE A 145 -0.82 -15.27 -4.17
C ILE A 145 -1.98 -15.24 -3.17
N TYR A 146 -3.18 -15.47 -3.67
CA TYR A 146 -4.39 -15.64 -2.89
C TYR A 146 -4.27 -16.73 -1.81
N ASN A 147 -3.83 -17.94 -2.17
CA ASN A 147 -3.71 -19.06 -1.23
C ASN A 147 -2.60 -18.81 -0.21
N TYR A 148 -1.52 -18.11 -0.58
CA TYR A 148 -0.51 -17.68 0.38
C TYR A 148 -1.10 -16.71 1.43
N LEU A 149 -1.83 -15.68 1.00
CA LEU A 149 -2.45 -14.71 1.91
C LEU A 149 -3.51 -15.38 2.80
N LEU A 150 -4.35 -16.25 2.23
CA LEU A 150 -5.35 -17.01 2.97
C LEU A 150 -4.71 -17.91 4.04
N LYS A 151 -3.71 -18.73 3.67
CA LYS A 151 -3.02 -19.62 4.61
C LYS A 151 -2.28 -18.84 5.69
N THR A 152 -1.63 -17.73 5.33
CA THR A 152 -0.98 -16.84 6.30
C THR A 152 -1.99 -16.27 7.29
N ALA A 153 -3.18 -15.91 6.80
CA ALA A 153 -4.26 -15.40 7.64
C ALA A 153 -4.84 -16.46 8.58
N GLU A 154 -5.03 -17.69 8.10
CA GLU A 154 -5.54 -18.82 8.90
C GLU A 154 -4.54 -19.28 9.96
N LEU A 155 -3.24 -19.22 9.66
CA LEU A 155 -2.16 -19.62 10.57
C LEU A 155 -1.82 -18.56 11.64
N ASN A 156 -2.26 -17.32 11.46
CA ASN A 156 -1.90 -16.22 12.37
C ASN A 156 -3.09 -15.29 12.69
N PRO A 157 -4.12 -15.78 13.41
CA PRO A 157 -5.27 -14.98 13.79
C PRO A 157 -4.91 -13.80 14.73
N ALA A 158 -3.78 -13.88 15.43
CA ALA A 158 -3.32 -12.84 16.37
C ALA A 158 -2.79 -11.57 15.68
N ALA A 159 -2.57 -11.58 14.35
CA ALA A 159 -1.99 -10.47 13.60
C ALA A 159 -2.97 -9.30 13.29
N GLY A 160 -4.10 -9.20 14.00
CA GLY A 160 -5.14 -8.20 13.71
C GLY A 160 -6.01 -8.56 12.50
N LEU A 161 -6.07 -9.84 12.17
CA LEU A 161 -6.98 -10.39 11.16
C LEU A 161 -8.27 -10.81 11.87
N ASP A 162 -9.21 -9.87 11.98
CA ASP A 162 -10.54 -10.17 12.50
C ASP A 162 -11.30 -11.15 11.58
N ALA A 163 -12.35 -11.78 12.13
CA ALA A 163 -13.16 -12.76 11.39
C ALA A 163 -13.84 -12.16 10.15
N GLU A 164 -14.04 -10.85 10.11
CA GLU A 164 -14.58 -10.15 8.94
C GLU A 164 -13.57 -10.08 7.81
N LEU A 165 -12.32 -9.73 8.10
CA LEU A 165 -11.25 -9.71 7.12
C LEU A 165 -10.94 -11.11 6.59
N LEU A 166 -10.94 -12.13 7.43
CA LEU A 166 -10.77 -13.52 6.97
C LEU A 166 -11.91 -13.95 6.02
N ARG A 167 -13.17 -13.60 6.34
CA ARG A 167 -14.31 -13.82 5.45
C ARG A 167 -14.15 -13.07 4.12
N SER A 168 -13.69 -11.81 4.16
CA SER A 168 -13.42 -11.02 2.96
C SER A 168 -12.35 -11.68 2.10
N ILE A 169 -11.23 -12.09 2.69
CA ILE A 169 -10.14 -12.78 1.98
C ILE A 169 -10.70 -14.00 1.27
N ARG A 170 -11.44 -14.89 1.97
CA ARG A 170 -12.01 -16.11 1.37
C ARG A 170 -12.89 -15.86 0.13
N ARG A 171 -13.46 -14.67 0.00
CA ARG A 171 -14.34 -14.27 -1.12
C ARG A 171 -13.62 -13.45 -2.20
N TRP A 172 -12.33 -13.14 -2.04
CA TRP A 172 -11.54 -12.43 -3.04
C TRP A 172 -11.51 -13.07 -4.43
N PRO A 173 -11.46 -14.40 -4.61
CA PRO A 173 -11.46 -14.99 -5.95
C PRO A 173 -12.68 -14.58 -6.79
N GLN A 174 -13.82 -14.33 -6.16
CA GLN A 174 -15.07 -13.93 -6.82
C GLN A 174 -15.20 -12.41 -6.96
N GLN A 175 -14.47 -11.63 -6.17
CA GLN A 175 -14.62 -10.17 -6.12
C GLN A 175 -13.48 -9.42 -6.79
N ARG A 176 -12.26 -9.96 -6.79
CA ARG A 176 -11.07 -9.26 -7.27
C ARG A 176 -11.21 -8.87 -8.74
N ILE A 177 -10.61 -7.75 -9.10
CA ILE A 177 -10.54 -7.29 -10.49
C ILE A 177 -9.13 -7.53 -10.99
N HIS A 178 -8.96 -8.56 -11.83
CA HIS A 178 -7.71 -8.77 -12.55
C HIS A 178 -7.76 -8.08 -13.91
N GLY A 179 -6.70 -7.38 -14.29
CA GLY A 179 -6.65 -6.78 -15.63
C GLY A 179 -5.47 -5.86 -15.88
N THR A 180 -5.56 -5.17 -17.01
CA THR A 180 -4.65 -4.11 -17.40
C THR A 180 -5.23 -2.75 -17.02
N PHE A 181 -4.38 -1.90 -16.47
CA PHE A 181 -4.74 -0.57 -15.98
C PHE A 181 -3.71 0.47 -16.42
N PHE A 182 -4.15 1.72 -16.48
CA PHE A 182 -3.26 2.87 -16.57
C PHE A 182 -3.18 3.55 -15.21
N VAL A 183 -1.99 3.59 -14.62
CA VAL A 183 -1.73 4.43 -13.45
C VAL A 183 -1.62 5.86 -13.92
N LEU A 184 -2.54 6.74 -13.52
CA LEU A 184 -2.63 8.10 -14.06
C LEU A 184 -1.89 9.12 -13.21
N CYS A 185 -2.20 9.17 -11.91
CA CYS A 185 -1.64 10.13 -10.98
C CYS A 185 -1.79 9.65 -9.53
N GLU A 186 -1.12 10.35 -8.63
CA GLU A 186 -1.25 10.21 -7.19
C GLU A 186 -2.17 11.29 -6.62
N ARG A 187 -3.01 10.91 -5.65
CA ARG A 187 -3.78 11.80 -4.78
C ARG A 187 -3.35 11.59 -3.33
N ALA A 188 -3.78 12.49 -2.44
CA ALA A 188 -3.54 12.36 -1.01
C ALA A 188 -4.18 11.11 -0.38
N ASP A 189 -5.23 10.57 -1.02
CA ASP A 189 -6.04 9.43 -0.57
C ASP A 189 -5.83 8.16 -1.40
N GLY A 190 -4.85 8.13 -2.32
CA GLY A 190 -4.48 6.94 -3.07
C GLY A 190 -4.05 7.21 -4.52
N THR A 191 -3.74 6.13 -5.23
CA THR A 191 -3.36 6.18 -6.64
C THR A 191 -4.58 6.02 -7.55
N VAL A 192 -4.68 6.87 -8.58
CA VAL A 192 -5.76 6.80 -9.57
C VAL A 192 -5.38 5.85 -10.70
N LEU A 193 -6.20 4.83 -10.92
CA LEU A 193 -6.08 3.88 -12.02
C LEU A 193 -7.27 4.03 -12.98
N LEU A 194 -7.02 3.86 -14.28
CA LEU A 194 -8.07 3.68 -15.29
C LEU A 194 -8.01 2.25 -15.82
N SER A 195 -9.16 1.63 -16.07
CA SER A 195 -9.21 0.36 -16.82
C SER A 195 -8.64 0.55 -18.24
N GLU A 196 -8.18 -0.53 -18.86
CA GLU A 196 -7.60 -0.49 -20.22
C GLU A 196 -8.55 0.10 -21.27
N ASP A 197 -9.86 -0.18 -21.17
CA ASP A 197 -10.92 0.38 -22.02
C ASP A 197 -11.32 1.82 -21.64
N LEU A 198 -10.69 2.39 -20.62
CA LEU A 198 -10.96 3.72 -20.07
C LEU A 198 -12.41 3.92 -19.60
N SER A 199 -13.14 2.85 -19.30
CA SER A 199 -14.55 2.91 -18.87
C SER A 199 -14.71 3.12 -17.36
N LYS A 200 -13.72 2.69 -16.56
CA LYS A 200 -13.74 2.78 -15.10
C LYS A 200 -12.53 3.50 -14.55
N VAL A 201 -12.75 4.22 -13.46
CA VAL A 201 -11.72 4.92 -12.70
C VAL A 201 -11.72 4.35 -11.29
N TYR A 202 -10.56 3.88 -10.84
CA TYR A 202 -10.36 3.29 -9.52
C TYR A 202 -9.48 4.19 -8.67
N LEU A 203 -9.76 4.24 -7.38
CA LEU A 203 -8.85 4.78 -6.37
C LEU A 203 -8.28 3.61 -5.58
N VAL A 204 -6.97 3.41 -5.68
CA VAL A 204 -6.28 2.24 -5.13
C VAL A 204 -5.26 2.67 -4.10
N LEU A 205 -5.36 2.08 -2.92
CA LEU A 205 -4.37 2.23 -1.86
C LEU A 205 -3.17 1.33 -2.13
N GLY A 206 -1.98 1.91 -1.92
CA GLY A 206 -0.76 1.14 -1.83
C GLY A 206 -0.70 0.33 -0.53
N MET A 207 0.00 -0.81 -0.53
CA MET A 207 0.21 -1.60 0.68
C MET A 207 1.25 -0.95 1.61
N ALA A 208 2.43 -0.64 1.08
CA ALA A 208 3.51 0.02 1.81
C ALA A 208 3.85 1.39 1.23
N GLN A 209 3.76 1.51 -0.10
CA GLN A 209 3.93 2.74 -0.86
C GLN A 209 2.83 2.78 -1.91
N SER A 210 2.43 3.98 -2.34
CA SER A 210 1.46 4.11 -3.41
C SER A 210 2.04 3.65 -4.75
N LEU A 211 1.18 3.16 -5.65
CA LEU A 211 1.63 2.63 -6.95
C LEU A 211 2.30 3.73 -7.77
N ALA A 212 1.77 4.95 -7.75
CA ALA A 212 2.38 6.07 -8.46
C ALA A 212 3.77 6.41 -7.93
N ALA A 213 3.97 6.36 -6.60
CA ALA A 213 5.29 6.57 -6.00
C ALA A 213 6.27 5.47 -6.41
N LEU A 214 5.83 4.21 -6.37
CA LEU A 214 6.63 3.05 -6.79
C LEU A 214 7.08 3.19 -8.25
N LEU A 215 6.16 3.47 -9.17
CA LEU A 215 6.46 3.61 -10.60
C LEU A 215 7.30 4.85 -10.91
N THR A 216 7.17 5.91 -10.12
CA THR A 216 7.99 7.12 -10.23
C THR A 216 9.42 6.87 -9.75
N ALA A 217 9.59 6.14 -8.64
CA ALA A 217 10.90 5.81 -8.10
C ALA A 217 11.72 4.90 -9.01
N THR A 218 11.06 4.06 -9.81
CA THR A 218 11.71 3.17 -10.78
C THR A 218 11.88 3.78 -12.17
N ALA A 219 11.36 4.98 -12.42
CA ALA A 219 11.46 5.62 -13.72
C ALA A 219 12.88 6.13 -14.00
N PRO A 220 13.41 5.99 -15.23
CA PRO A 220 14.68 6.58 -15.60
C PRO A 220 14.69 8.11 -15.39
N PRO A 221 15.84 8.71 -15.05
CA PRO A 221 15.96 10.16 -14.95
C PRO A 221 15.45 10.86 -16.22
N GLY A 222 14.57 11.85 -16.06
CA GLY A 222 13.98 12.60 -17.18
C GLY A 222 12.79 11.93 -17.88
N ALA A 223 12.43 10.69 -17.53
CA ALA A 223 11.19 10.09 -18.00
C ALA A 223 9.98 10.77 -17.34
N ARG A 224 8.87 10.92 -18.09
CA ARG A 224 7.58 11.22 -17.48
C ARG A 224 7.06 9.92 -16.86
N PRO A 225 7.00 9.80 -15.52
CA PRO A 225 6.75 8.53 -14.88
C PRO A 225 5.30 8.08 -15.03
N LEU A 226 4.37 8.96 -15.39
CA LEU A 226 2.94 8.63 -15.52
C LEU A 226 2.32 9.39 -16.70
N PRO A 227 1.24 8.86 -17.33
CA PRO A 227 0.65 7.57 -17.03
C PRO A 227 1.52 6.40 -17.50
N GLN A 228 1.41 5.27 -16.80
CA GLN A 228 2.06 4.00 -17.16
C GLN A 228 1.02 2.88 -17.22
N ARG A 229 1.17 1.98 -18.20
CA ARG A 229 0.35 0.77 -18.30
C ARG A 229 0.92 -0.30 -17.38
N ILE A 230 0.06 -0.92 -16.60
CA ILE A 230 0.41 -2.03 -15.71
C ILE A 230 -0.62 -3.15 -15.82
N ARG A 231 -0.22 -4.37 -15.47
CA ARG A 231 -1.12 -5.49 -15.21
C ARG A 231 -1.00 -5.89 -13.75
N THR A 232 -2.12 -5.97 -13.04
CA THR A 232 -2.18 -6.29 -11.60
C THR A 232 -3.58 -6.81 -11.25
N SER A 233 -3.80 -7.18 -9.98
CA SER A 233 -5.12 -7.48 -9.44
C SER A 233 -5.48 -6.48 -8.35
N LEU A 234 -6.70 -5.95 -8.42
CA LEU A 234 -7.30 -5.10 -7.38
C LEU A 234 -8.12 -5.96 -6.44
N LEU A 235 -7.81 -5.88 -5.15
CA LEU A 235 -8.42 -6.65 -4.07
C LEU A 235 -9.29 -5.73 -3.21
N PRO A 236 -10.48 -6.18 -2.79
CA PRO A 236 -11.24 -5.48 -1.77
C PRO A 236 -10.54 -5.66 -0.41
N PHE A 237 -10.15 -4.57 0.23
CA PHE A 237 -9.54 -4.59 1.54
C PHE A 237 -10.28 -3.63 2.47
N ARG A 238 -11.13 -4.21 3.33
CA ARG A 238 -12.10 -3.44 4.15
C ARG A 238 -12.95 -2.55 3.23
N SER A 239 -13.00 -1.24 3.49
CA SER A 239 -13.74 -0.26 2.69
C SER A 239 -12.91 0.37 1.56
N TYR A 240 -11.81 -0.27 1.15
CA TYR A 240 -10.88 0.25 0.15
C TYR A 240 -10.54 -0.78 -0.92
N LEU A 241 -9.97 -0.31 -2.03
CA LEU A 241 -9.27 -1.13 -3.00
C LEU A 241 -7.77 -1.07 -2.74
N ALA A 242 -7.14 -2.24 -2.69
CA ALA A 242 -5.68 -2.37 -2.66
C ALA A 242 -5.22 -3.18 -3.89
N TYR A 243 -3.95 -3.06 -4.27
CA TYR A 243 -3.35 -3.99 -5.22
C TYR A 243 -2.75 -5.20 -4.48
N ASP A 244 -2.62 -6.33 -5.16
CA ASP A 244 -2.17 -7.59 -4.59
C ASP A 244 -0.66 -7.68 -4.27
N GLY A 245 0.09 -6.59 -4.43
CA GLY A 245 1.54 -6.59 -4.25
C GLY A 245 2.32 -6.99 -5.50
N THR A 246 1.64 -7.51 -6.53
CA THR A 246 2.24 -7.90 -7.81
C THR A 246 1.82 -6.92 -8.90
N LEU A 247 2.76 -6.51 -9.73
CA LEU A 247 2.46 -5.77 -10.94
C LEU A 247 3.48 -6.09 -12.02
N VAL A 248 3.01 -6.12 -13.25
CA VAL A 248 3.85 -6.15 -14.44
C VAL A 248 3.71 -4.78 -15.10
N GLY A 249 4.78 -3.99 -15.06
CA GLY A 249 4.86 -2.74 -15.79
C GLY A 249 5.03 -3.00 -17.28
N ASP A 250 4.31 -2.24 -18.10
CA ASP A 250 4.44 -2.26 -19.54
C ASP A 250 4.81 -0.86 -20.03
N PRO A 251 6.09 -0.62 -20.39
CA PRO A 251 6.62 0.70 -20.68
C PRO A 251 6.19 1.21 -22.06
N ILE A 252 4.89 1.13 -22.37
CA ILE A 252 4.33 1.69 -23.60
C ILE A 252 4.18 3.19 -23.42
N PRO A 253 4.81 4.01 -24.28
CA PRO A 253 4.62 5.44 -24.26
C PRO A 253 3.15 5.79 -24.49
N VAL A 254 2.56 6.55 -23.57
CA VAL A 254 1.18 7.06 -23.72
C VAL A 254 1.22 8.38 -24.49
N PRO A 255 0.62 8.46 -25.71
CA PRO A 255 0.61 9.68 -26.50
C PRO A 255 -0.07 10.85 -25.77
N PRO A 256 0.30 12.12 -26.05
CA PRO A 256 -0.29 13.29 -25.42
C PRO A 256 -1.82 13.37 -25.55
N SER A 257 -2.37 12.98 -26.70
CA SER A 257 -3.83 12.94 -26.94
C SER A 257 -4.53 11.93 -26.05
N GLN A 258 -3.95 10.74 -25.88
CA GLN A 258 -4.49 9.69 -25.01
C GLN A 258 -4.39 10.11 -23.53
N ARG A 259 -3.29 10.74 -23.12
CA ARG A 259 -3.16 11.32 -21.78
C ARG A 259 -4.27 12.34 -21.51
N ALA A 260 -4.52 13.25 -22.43
CA ALA A 260 -5.57 14.26 -22.28
C ALA A 260 -6.97 13.62 -22.18
N ASP A 261 -7.23 12.53 -22.91
CA ASP A 261 -8.48 11.75 -22.75
C ASP A 261 -8.58 11.11 -21.36
N MET A 262 -7.52 10.45 -20.89
CA MET A 262 -7.46 9.85 -19.54
C MET A 262 -7.72 10.89 -18.45
N GLU A 263 -7.05 12.04 -18.51
CA GLU A 263 -7.26 13.14 -17.56
C GLU A 263 -8.70 13.68 -17.60
N ARG A 264 -9.29 13.80 -18.79
CA ARG A 264 -10.69 14.22 -18.95
C ARG A 264 -11.64 13.22 -18.31
N ARG A 265 -11.45 11.92 -18.54
CA ARG A 265 -12.28 10.83 -17.98
C ARG A 265 -12.16 10.77 -16.46
N TYR A 266 -10.95 10.87 -15.92
CA TYR A 266 -10.72 10.98 -14.49
C TYR A 266 -11.48 12.16 -13.88
N ARG A 267 -11.33 13.37 -14.44
CA ARG A 267 -12.03 14.56 -13.92
C ARG A 267 -13.55 14.43 -14.02
N ALA A 268 -14.06 13.79 -15.07
CA ALA A 268 -15.49 13.53 -15.20
C ALA A 268 -16.00 12.57 -14.12
N ALA A 269 -15.30 11.46 -13.87
CA ALA A 269 -15.64 10.52 -12.82
C ALA A 269 -15.55 11.15 -11.42
N ALA A 270 -14.54 11.98 -11.17
CA ALA A 270 -14.39 12.70 -9.92
C ALA A 270 -15.59 13.64 -9.65
N ARG A 271 -16.00 14.43 -10.65
CA ARG A 271 -17.17 15.33 -10.53
C ARG A 271 -18.48 14.57 -10.35
N ALA A 272 -18.62 13.41 -11.00
CA ALA A 272 -19.81 12.59 -10.92
C ALA A 272 -19.88 11.71 -9.65
N GLY A 273 -18.81 11.66 -8.84
CA GLY A 273 -18.73 10.77 -7.70
C GLY A 273 -18.70 9.28 -8.07
N THR A 274 -18.21 8.94 -9.28
CA THR A 274 -18.23 7.57 -9.82
C THR A 274 -16.87 6.86 -9.77
N ILE A 275 -15.92 7.41 -9.01
CA ILE A 275 -14.63 6.74 -8.76
C ILE A 275 -14.89 5.52 -7.86
N VAL A 276 -14.46 4.35 -8.32
CA VAL A 276 -14.56 3.10 -7.57
C VAL A 276 -13.43 3.06 -6.55
N ALA A 277 -13.74 3.34 -5.29
CA ALA A 277 -12.79 3.26 -4.17
C ALA A 277 -12.92 1.95 -3.37
N ALA A 278 -14.02 1.22 -3.52
CA ALA A 278 -14.30 -0.05 -2.88
C ALA A 278 -15.12 -0.93 -3.82
N LEU A 279 -14.99 -2.25 -3.69
CA LEU A 279 -15.88 -3.19 -4.36
C LEU A 279 -17.06 -3.52 -3.46
N PRO A 280 -18.25 -3.74 -4.03
CA PRO A 280 -19.39 -4.14 -3.24
C PRO A 280 -19.06 -5.44 -2.48
N PRO A 281 -19.58 -5.61 -1.26
CA PRO A 281 -19.49 -6.90 -0.59
C PRO A 281 -20.07 -7.97 -1.51
N PRO A 282 -19.51 -9.18 -1.46
CA PRO A 282 -20.02 -10.26 -2.29
C PRO A 282 -21.45 -10.55 -1.83
N ALA A 283 -22.33 -10.87 -2.76
CA ALA A 283 -23.68 -11.29 -2.41
C ALA A 283 -23.56 -12.41 -1.36
N ASP A 284 -24.30 -12.29 -0.26
CA ASP A 284 -24.38 -13.37 0.70
C ASP A 284 -25.07 -14.53 -0.03
N ASP A 285 -24.29 -15.55 -0.36
CA ASP A 285 -24.85 -16.83 -0.73
C ASP A 285 -25.41 -17.39 0.58
N ASP A 286 -26.74 -17.44 0.72
CA ASP A 286 -27.49 -17.99 1.86
C ASP A 286 -27.30 -19.53 1.99
N ARG A 287 -26.12 -20.06 1.64
CA ARG A 287 -25.77 -21.48 1.63
C ARG A 287 -24.48 -21.70 2.42
N GLU A 288 -24.59 -21.59 3.73
CA GLU A 288 -23.70 -22.32 4.66
C GLU A 288 -24.28 -23.72 4.93
#